data_AF-A0A327Y6E1-F1
#
_entry.id   AF-A0A327Y6E1-F1
#
_cell.length_a   1.000
_cell.length_b   1.000
_cell.length_c   1.000
_cell.angle_alpha   90.00
_cell.angle_beta   90.00
_cell.angle_gamma   90.00
#
_symmetry.space_group_name_H-M   'P 1'
#
loop_
_entity.id
_entity.type
_entity.pdbx_description
1 polymer ?
#
loop_
_entity_poly.entity_id
_entity_poly.type
_entity_poly.pdbx_seq_one_letter_code
_entity_poly.pdbx_strand_id
1 'polypeptide(L)'
;MNKEPLYQEWGHKLIPSSYGELNGKKRYYRVFYGTVHWHTADPENIHKACTVFVQYGATEDFEQARRKGEIRENYPCHIIEQDMDSVMAAMKELRERRY
;
A
#
# COMPACT_ATOMS: atom_id res chain seq x y z
N MET A 1 8.61 25.58 0.67
CA MET A 1 8.01 24.68 -0.34
C MET A 1 7.35 23.55 0.41
N ASN A 2 6.02 23.45 0.38
CA ASN A 2 5.33 22.25 0.84
C ASN A 2 5.78 21.11 -0.08
N LYS A 3 6.53 20.14 0.46
CA LYS A 3 6.78 18.89 -0.25
C LYS A 3 5.47 18.15 -0.23
N GLU A 4 4.83 18.02 -1.38
CA GLU A 4 3.65 17.16 -1.51
C GLU A 4 4.01 15.74 -1.03
N PRO A 5 3.09 15.05 -0.35
CA PRO A 5 3.38 13.73 0.20
C PRO A 5 3.64 12.73 -0.92
N LEU A 6 4.65 11.88 -0.76
CA LEU A 6 5.02 10.83 -1.73
C LEU A 6 3.83 9.92 -2.10
N TYR A 7 2.91 9.73 -1.16
CA TYR A 7 1.71 8.92 -1.29
C TYR A 7 0.51 9.69 -0.73
N GLN A 8 -0.62 9.65 -1.44
CA GLN A 8 -1.91 10.15 -0.93
C GLN A 8 -2.98 9.08 -1.12
N GLU A 9 -3.49 8.51 -0.03
CA GLU A 9 -4.45 7.40 -0.06
C GLU A 9 -5.89 7.90 -0.15
N TRP A 10 -6.65 7.34 -1.09
CA TRP A 10 -8.09 7.57 -1.21
C TRP A 10 -8.90 6.35 -0.78
N GLY A 11 -8.31 5.17 -0.89
CA GLY A 11 -8.89 3.95 -0.34
C GLY A 11 -7.87 2.82 -0.28
N HIS A 12 -8.14 1.87 0.62
CA HIS A 12 -7.26 0.72 0.81
C HIS A 12 -8.01 -0.53 1.24
N LYS A 13 -7.27 -1.64 1.21
CA LYS A 13 -7.63 -2.91 1.83
C LYS A 13 -6.41 -3.53 2.48
N LEU A 14 -6.60 -4.10 3.67
CA LEU A 14 -5.62 -4.96 4.31
C LEU A 14 -5.94 -6.42 4.02
N ILE A 15 -5.11 -7.05 3.21
CA ILE A 15 -5.23 -8.47 2.88
C ILE A 15 -4.25 -9.24 3.74
N PRO A 16 -4.69 -10.15 4.63
CA PRO A 16 -3.78 -10.93 5.44
C PRO A 16 -2.89 -11.79 4.53
N SER A 17 -1.59 -11.81 4.77
CA SER A 17 -0.74 -12.77 4.09
C SER A 17 -0.89 -14.14 4.75
N SER A 18 -0.84 -15.20 3.93
CA SER A 18 -0.76 -16.57 4.43
C SER A 18 0.51 -16.83 5.24
N TYR A 19 1.55 -15.98 5.11
CA TYR A 19 2.82 -16.13 5.83
C TYR A 19 3.36 -14.79 6.36
N GLY A 20 4.11 -14.92 7.46
CA GLY A 20 4.94 -13.84 7.97
C GLY A 20 4.34 -13.15 9.19
N GLU A 21 5.18 -13.06 10.20
CA GLU A 21 4.95 -12.28 11.41
C GLU A 21 6.24 -11.52 11.70
N LEU A 22 6.14 -10.35 12.32
CA LEU A 22 7.29 -9.65 12.86
C LEU A 22 6.93 -9.14 14.25
N ASN A 23 7.68 -9.59 15.26
CA ASN A 23 7.49 -9.18 16.66
C ASN A 23 6.04 -9.35 17.14
N GLY A 24 5.39 -10.51 16.90
CA GLY A 24 4.00 -10.73 17.34
C GLY A 24 2.94 -10.14 16.40
N LYS A 25 3.33 -9.39 15.36
CA LYS A 25 2.39 -8.73 14.45
C LYS A 25 2.29 -9.45 13.12
N LYS A 26 1.06 -9.82 12.75
CA LYS A 26 0.74 -10.45 11.46
C LYS A 26 1.12 -9.53 10.29
N ARG A 27 1.56 -10.15 9.20
CA ARG A 27 1.82 -9.48 7.92
C ARG A 27 0.53 -9.34 7.11
N TYR A 28 0.36 -8.17 6.51
CA TYR A 28 -0.69 -7.84 5.57
C TYR A 28 -0.08 -7.27 4.28
N TYR A 29 -0.76 -7.47 3.17
CA TYR A 29 -0.64 -6.62 1.99
C TYR A 29 -1.60 -5.45 2.17
N ARG A 30 -1.06 -4.24 2.31
CA ARG A 30 -1.86 -3.02 2.19
C ARG A 30 -1.98 -2.70 0.71
N VAL A 31 -3.13 -3.00 0.13
CA VAL A 31 -3.48 -2.58 -1.23
C VAL A 31 -4.06 -1.19 -1.14
N PHE A 32 -3.37 -0.21 -1.70
CA PHE A 32 -3.67 1.22 -1.68
C PHE A 32 -4.12 1.65 -3.08
N TYR A 33 -5.08 2.57 -3.15
CA TYR A 33 -5.39 3.35 -4.35
C TYR A 33 -5.36 4.84 -4.03
N GLY A 34 -4.69 5.59 -4.88
CA GLY A 34 -4.44 7.01 -4.65
C GLY A 34 -3.41 7.57 -5.61
N THR A 35 -2.73 8.66 -5.23
CA THR A 35 -1.62 9.22 -6.01
C THR A 35 -0.26 8.84 -5.45
N VAL A 36 0.70 8.66 -6.36
CA VAL A 36 2.11 8.40 -6.05
C VAL A 36 2.99 9.41 -6.79
N HIS A 37 4.08 9.81 -6.14
CA HIS A 37 5.05 10.72 -6.74
C HIS A 37 6.25 9.94 -7.30
N TRP A 38 6.36 9.84 -8.63
CA TRP A 38 7.50 9.23 -9.32
C TRP A 38 8.58 10.27 -9.54
N HIS A 39 9.46 10.45 -8.56
CA HIS A 39 10.56 11.39 -8.72
C HIS A 39 11.52 10.96 -9.85
N THR A 40 11.93 11.94 -10.67
CA THR A 40 13.07 11.97 -11.61
C THR A 40 12.82 11.68 -13.10
N ALA A 41 11.64 11.21 -13.52
CA ALA A 41 11.42 10.85 -14.93
C ALA A 41 10.32 11.64 -15.66
N ASP A 42 9.30 12.17 -14.97
CA ASP A 42 8.09 12.68 -15.63
C ASP A 42 7.82 14.18 -15.37
N PRO A 43 7.35 14.96 -16.37
CA PRO A 43 7.06 16.40 -16.22
C PRO A 43 5.98 16.71 -15.17
N GLU A 44 5.11 15.74 -14.85
CA GLU A 44 4.00 15.92 -13.92
C GLU A 44 4.14 15.11 -12.62
N ASN A 45 5.14 14.22 -12.51
CA ASN A 45 5.57 13.38 -11.37
C ASN A 45 4.49 12.73 -10.48
N ILE A 46 3.19 12.97 -10.66
CA ILE A 46 2.08 12.52 -9.82
C ILE A 46 1.16 11.65 -10.66
N HIS A 47 0.98 10.40 -10.25
CA HIS A 47 0.17 9.43 -10.99
C HIS A 47 -0.83 8.74 -10.09
N LYS A 48 -2.05 8.51 -10.61
CA LYS A 48 -3.00 7.61 -9.97
C LYS A 48 -2.48 6.17 -10.08
N ALA A 49 -2.40 5.45 -8.98
CA ALA A 49 -1.88 4.09 -8.96
C ALA A 49 -2.55 3.20 -7.91
N CYS A 50 -2.63 1.91 -8.22
CA CYS A 50 -2.73 0.87 -7.19
C CYS A 50 -1.32 0.56 -6.69
N THR A 51 -1.07 0.75 -5.40
CA THR A 51 0.23 0.47 -4.77
C THR A 51 0.05 -0.62 -3.73
N VAL A 52 1.03 -1.50 -3.57
CA VAL A 52 1.00 -2.53 -2.52
C VAL A 52 2.19 -2.36 -1.61
N PHE A 53 1.93 -2.31 -0.31
CA PHE A 53 2.95 -2.33 0.72
C PHE A 53 2.85 -3.58 1.58
N VAL A 54 3.98 -4.00 2.13
CA VAL A 54 3.97 -4.89 3.29
C VAL A 54 3.66 -4.06 4.53
N GLN A 55 2.63 -4.47 5.29
CA GLN A 55 2.28 -3.89 6.58
C GLN A 55 2.34 -4.94 7.69
N TYR A 56 2.90 -4.60 8.84
CA TYR A 56 2.90 -5.44 10.04
C TYR A 56 1.97 -4.87 11.11
N GLY A 57 0.82 -5.50 11.30
CA GLY A 57 -0.29 -4.98 12.10
C GLY A 57 -1.45 -4.47 11.25
N ALA A 58 -2.60 -4.24 11.89
CA ALA A 58 -3.87 -3.95 11.23
C ALA A 58 -4.30 -2.47 11.38
N THR A 59 -3.36 -1.53 11.53
CA THR A 59 -3.72 -0.11 11.58
C THR A 59 -4.29 0.31 10.22
N GLU A 60 -5.56 0.73 10.20
CA GLU A 60 -6.26 1.12 8.98
C GLU A 60 -5.83 2.50 8.46
N ASP A 61 -5.66 3.49 9.35
CA ASP A 61 -5.22 4.84 8.98
C ASP A 61 -3.76 4.84 8.48
N PHE A 62 -3.55 5.28 7.23
CA PHE A 62 -2.25 5.22 6.56
C PHE A 62 -1.16 5.99 7.32
N GLU A 63 -1.42 7.25 7.68
CA GLU A 63 -0.44 8.10 8.36
C GLU A 63 -0.13 7.62 9.78
N GLN A 64 -1.10 7.03 10.48
CA GLN A 64 -0.85 6.38 11.76
C GLN A 64 -0.03 5.10 11.60
N ALA A 65 -0.35 4.24 10.63
CA ALA A 65 0.41 3.02 10.35
C ALA A 65 1.86 3.34 9.96
N ARG A 66 2.05 4.38 9.14
CA ARG A 66 3.35 4.90 8.74
C ARG A 66 4.15 5.45 9.94
N ARG A 67 3.54 6.29 10.79
CA ARG A 67 4.17 6.81 12.02
C ARG A 67 4.58 5.71 13.01
N LYS A 68 3.82 4.61 13.06
CA LYS A 68 4.16 3.41 13.86
C LYS A 68 5.25 2.53 13.22
N GLY A 69 5.70 2.84 12.00
CA GLY A 69 6.66 2.02 11.26
C GLY A 69 6.10 0.66 10.82
N GLU A 70 4.77 0.54 10.70
CA GLU A 70 4.11 -0.71 10.30
C GLU A 70 4.23 -0.95 8.79
N ILE A 71 4.29 0.12 7.99
CA ILE A 71 4.37 0.08 6.52
C ILE A 71 5.84 0.06 6.07
N ARG A 72 6.18 -0.88 5.17
CA ARG A 72 7.53 -0.99 4.58
C ARG A 72 7.59 -0.30 3.21
N GLU A 73 7.97 0.98 3.20
CA GLU A 73 8.08 1.80 1.97
C GLU A 73 9.35 1.51 1.16
N ASN A 74 10.44 1.09 1.81
CA ASN A 74 11.76 0.89 1.19
C ASN A 74 12.05 -0.58 0.84
N TYR A 75 11.04 -1.42 0.72
CA TYR A 75 11.18 -2.85 0.48
C TYR A 75 10.24 -3.30 -0.64
N PRO A 76 10.72 -4.04 -1.65
CA PRO A 76 9.84 -4.59 -2.68
C PRO A 76 8.75 -5.46 -2.06
N CYS A 77 7.48 -5.14 -2.33
CA CYS A 77 6.37 -5.97 -1.88
C CYS A 77 6.27 -7.20 -2.77
N HIS A 78 6.72 -8.34 -2.26
CA HIS A 78 6.53 -9.63 -2.92
C HIS A 78 5.18 -10.21 -2.50
N ILE A 79 4.26 -10.35 -3.45
CA ILE A 79 3.00 -11.06 -3.25
C ILE A 79 3.28 -12.54 -3.52
N ILE A 80 3.04 -13.39 -2.54
CA ILE A 80 3.24 -14.83 -2.72
C ILE A 80 2.08 -15.43 -3.54
N GLU A 81 2.37 -16.55 -4.21
CA GLU A 81 1.44 -17.20 -5.13
C GLU A 81 0.06 -17.46 -4.53
N GLN A 82 0.00 -17.97 -3.29
CA GLN A 82 -1.28 -18.34 -2.65
C GLN A 82 -2.16 -17.13 -2.33
N ASP A 83 -1.56 -15.95 -2.17
CA ASP A 83 -2.28 -14.72 -1.83
C ASP A 83 -2.61 -13.88 -3.08
N MET A 84 -2.05 -14.23 -4.25
CA MET A 84 -2.08 -13.42 -5.47
C MET A 84 -3.50 -13.02 -5.89
N ASP A 85 -4.40 -13.99 -6.00
CA ASP A 85 -5.78 -13.75 -6.43
C ASP A 85 -6.52 -12.77 -5.52
N SER A 86 -6.31 -12.90 -4.21
CA SER A 86 -6.95 -12.02 -3.23
C SER A 86 -6.43 -10.58 -3.31
N VAL A 87 -5.13 -10.41 -3.56
CA VAL A 87 -4.51 -9.08 -3.73
C VAL A 87 -4.95 -8.46 -5.06
N MET A 88 -4.98 -9.23 -6.15
CA MET A 88 -5.45 -8.75 -7.46
C MET A 88 -6.93 -8.36 -7.43
N ALA A 89 -7.77 -9.13 -6.75
CA ALA A 89 -9.18 -8.80 -6.56
C ALA A 89 -9.35 -7.48 -5.80
N ALA A 90 -8.56 -7.27 -4.74
CA ALA A 90 -8.56 -6.02 -3.99
C ALA A 90 -8.11 -4.82 -4.84
N MET A 91 -7.07 -4.97 -5.66
CA MET A 91 -6.64 -3.91 -6.60
C MET A 91 -7.73 -3.56 -7.59
N LYS A 92 -8.38 -4.57 -8.18
CA LYS A 92 -9.46 -4.37 -9.15
C LYS A 92 -10.62 -3.61 -8.52
N GLU A 93 -11.07 -4.05 -7.33
CA GLU A 93 -12.18 -3.41 -6.63
C GLU A 93 -11.87 -1.95 -6.27
N LEU A 94 -10.66 -1.66 -5.77
CA LEU A 94 -10.28 -0.30 -5.45
C LEU A 94 -10.21 0.57 -6.72
N ARG A 95 -9.65 0.07 -7.82
CA ARG A 95 -9.61 0.82 -9.10
C ARG A 95 -11.00 1.17 -9.64
N GLU A 96 -11.97 0.27 -9.46
CA GLU A 96 -13.33 0.43 -9.99
C GLU A 96 -14.20 1.37 -9.14
N ARG A 97 -13.78 1.66 -7.90
CA ARG A 97 -14.44 2.65 -7.04
C ARG A 97 -14.17 4.06 -7.57
N ARG A 98 -15.22 4.88 -7.63
CA ARG A 98 -15.12 6.29 -8.02
C ARG A 98 -14.69 7.11 -6.80
N TYR A 99 -13.38 7.36 -6.68
CA TYR A 99 -12.75 8.23 -5.70
C TYR A 99 -12.54 9.64 -6.24
#